data_AF-A0A3B5ZNP6-F1
#
_entry.id   AF-A0A3B5ZNP6-F1
#
_cell.length_a   1.000
_cell.length_b   1.000
_cell.length_c   1.000
_cell.angle_alpha   90.00
_cell.angle_beta   90.00
_cell.angle_gamma   90.00
#
_symmetry.space_group_name_H-M   'P 1'
#
loop_
_entity.id
_entity.type
_entity.pdbx_description
1 polymer ?
#
loop_
_entity_poly.entity_id
_entity_poly.type
_entity_poly.pdbx_seq_one_letter_code
_entity_poly.pdbx_strand_id
1 'polypeptide(L)'
;MVLLEIISGRRNSSPETSYDTSSSNSNQNIEYFPVQAISKLHDGDLKSLVDPRLHGGINLEEAERVCKVACWCIQDNELDRPTMGEVVRVLEGLQEIDVPPIPRLLAAIAE
;
A
#
# COMPACT_ATOMS: atom_id res chain seq x y z
N MET A 1 -6.70 0.36 -5.08
CA MET A 1 -5.54 1.03 -5.71
C MET A 1 -5.49 2.53 -5.43
N VAL A 2 -6.57 3.31 -5.60
CA VAL A 2 -6.57 4.77 -5.31
C VAL A 2 -6.13 5.10 -3.88
N LEU A 3 -6.58 4.34 -2.87
CA LEU A 3 -6.17 4.54 -1.47
C LEU A 3 -4.65 4.43 -1.28
N LEU A 4 -3.97 3.55 -2.03
CA LEU A 4 -2.52 3.40 -1.98
C LEU A 4 -1.79 4.62 -2.58
N GLU A 5 -2.36 5.24 -3.60
CA GLU A 5 -1.80 6.47 -4.19
C GLU A 5 -2.03 7.67 -3.27
N ILE A 6 -3.19 7.74 -2.61
CA ILE A 6 -3.50 8.81 -1.64
C ILE A 6 -2.53 8.75 -0.46
N ILE A 7 -2.33 7.57 0.15
CA ILE A 7 -1.49 7.46 1.35
C ILE A 7 -0.01 7.70 1.04
N SER A 8 0.47 7.27 -0.13
CA SER A 8 1.87 7.37 -0.51
C SER A 8 2.25 8.65 -1.23
N GLY A 9 1.27 9.31 -1.87
CA GLY A 9 1.51 10.42 -2.79
C GLY A 9 2.21 10.02 -4.08
N ARG A 10 2.33 8.72 -4.38
CA ARG A 10 3.04 8.16 -5.54
C ARG A 10 2.09 7.36 -6.42
N ARG A 11 2.47 7.13 -7.67
CA ARG A 11 1.73 6.23 -8.58
C ARG A 11 1.98 4.78 -8.19
N ASN A 12 0.99 3.91 -8.36
CA ASN A 12 1.13 2.49 -8.02
C ASN A 12 2.16 1.73 -8.88
N SER A 13 2.41 2.20 -10.09
CA SER A 13 3.48 1.73 -10.97
C SER A 13 4.21 2.95 -11.50
N SER A 14 5.43 3.18 -11.00
CA SER A 14 6.34 4.14 -11.61
C SER A 14 7.40 3.36 -12.38
N PRO A 15 7.52 3.54 -13.71
CA PRO A 15 8.81 3.29 -14.34
C PRO A 15 9.79 4.28 -13.72
N GLU A 16 10.91 3.78 -13.17
CA GLU A 16 11.93 4.61 -12.51
C GLU A 16 12.20 5.89 -13.32
N THR A 17 11.91 7.05 -12.75
CA THR A 17 12.64 8.27 -13.11
C THR A 17 13.55 8.56 -11.94
N SER A 18 14.68 7.85 -11.92
CA SER A 18 15.76 8.07 -10.97
C SER A 18 16.32 9.47 -11.19
N TYR A 19 15.88 10.43 -10.38
CA TYR A 19 16.68 11.61 -10.10
C TYR A 19 17.71 11.14 -9.06
N ASP A 20 18.95 10.97 -9.54
CA ASP A 20 20.16 10.67 -8.79
C ASP A 20 20.34 9.24 -8.27
N THR A 21 21.02 8.40 -9.05
CA THR A 21 22.35 7.85 -8.68
C THR A 21 22.88 7.01 -9.85
N SER A 22 24.08 7.37 -10.28
CA SER A 22 24.93 6.63 -11.20
C SER A 22 25.14 5.18 -10.74
N SER A 23 24.41 4.22 -11.30
CA SER A 23 24.82 2.83 -11.30
C SER A 23 24.22 2.11 -12.50
N SER A 24 25.09 1.85 -13.47
CA SER A 24 24.80 1.03 -14.64
C SER A 24 24.50 -0.40 -14.20
N ASN A 25 23.25 -0.83 -14.28
CA ASN A 25 22.88 -2.18 -14.70
C ASN A 25 21.36 -2.22 -14.97
N SER A 26 21.03 -2.39 -16.24
CA SER A 26 19.68 -2.44 -16.78
C SER A 26 18.95 -3.72 -16.39
N ASN A 27 18.18 -3.65 -15.31
CA ASN A 27 16.96 -4.42 -15.14
C ASN A 27 15.91 -3.38 -14.73
N GLN A 28 15.08 -2.90 -15.67
CA GLN A 28 13.95 -2.03 -15.35
C GLN A 28 12.97 -2.84 -14.50
N ASN A 29 13.23 -2.92 -13.20
CA ASN A 29 12.36 -3.59 -12.26
C ASN A 29 11.21 -2.62 -12.00
N ILE A 30 10.03 -2.91 -12.56
CA ILE A 30 8.84 -2.09 -12.34
C ILE A 30 8.48 -2.22 -10.87
N GLU A 31 8.84 -1.23 -10.08
CA GLU A 31 8.56 -1.18 -8.66
C GLU A 31 7.05 -0.98 -8.45
N TYR A 32 6.35 -2.05 -8.08
CA TYR A 32 4.91 -2.01 -7.84
C TYR A 32 4.63 -1.69 -6.38
N PHE A 33 4.22 -0.45 -6.12
CA PHE A 33 3.99 0.05 -4.76
C PHE A 33 3.07 -0.84 -3.91
N PRO A 34 1.99 -1.45 -4.44
CA PRO A 34 1.17 -2.38 -3.66
C PRO A 34 1.93 -3.55 -3.02
N VAL A 35 3.01 -4.06 -3.65
CA VAL A 35 3.86 -5.12 -3.07
C VAL A 35 4.58 -4.59 -1.82
N GLN A 36 5.10 -3.36 -1.90
CA GLN A 36 5.76 -2.74 -0.75
C GLN A 36 4.79 -2.40 0.35
N ALA A 37 3.62 -1.87 0.00
CA ALA A 37 2.58 -1.50 0.95
C ALA A 37 2.18 -2.68 1.83
N ILE A 38 1.96 -3.86 1.24
CA ILE A 38 1.58 -5.04 2.02
C ILE A 38 2.75 -5.56 2.88
N SER A 39 3.98 -5.60 2.36
CA SER A 39 5.16 -6.03 3.14
C SER A 39 5.37 -5.12 4.35
N LYS A 40 5.40 -3.81 4.13
CA LYS A 40 5.61 -2.81 5.17
C LYS A 40 4.48 -2.77 6.20
N LEU A 41 3.24 -3.04 5.78
CA LEU A 41 2.11 -3.21 6.70
C LEU A 41 2.32 -4.40 7.63
N HIS A 42 2.79 -5.54 7.12
CA HIS A 42 3.13 -6.72 7.92
C HIS A 42 4.33 -6.48 8.85
N ASP A 43 5.33 -5.73 8.39
CA ASP A 43 6.52 -5.35 9.17
C ASP A 43 6.23 -4.28 10.24
N GLY A 44 5.03 -3.67 10.23
CA GLY A 44 4.66 -2.55 11.09
C GLY A 44 5.33 -1.22 10.76
N ASP A 45 6.00 -1.12 9.60
CA ASP A 45 6.71 0.08 9.13
C ASP A 45 5.82 0.95 8.24
N LEU A 46 4.72 1.45 8.80
CA LEU A 46 3.77 2.32 8.09
C LEU A 46 4.35 3.69 7.75
N LYS A 47 5.30 4.17 8.56
CA LYS A 47 5.87 5.51 8.39
C LYS A 47 6.62 5.63 7.05
N SER A 48 7.20 4.55 6.55
CA SER A 48 7.87 4.54 5.24
C SER A 48 6.89 4.52 4.06
N LEU A 49 5.62 4.17 4.28
CA LEU A 49 4.58 4.13 3.24
C LEU A 49 3.89 5.48 3.02
N VAL A 50 3.92 6.37 4.00
CA VAL A 50 3.20 7.63 3.97
C VAL A 50 3.92 8.67 3.10
N ASP A 51 3.15 9.51 2.40
CA ASP A 51 3.66 10.64 1.61
C ASP A 51 4.59 11.54 2.47
N PRO A 52 5.87 11.67 2.11
CA PRO A 52 6.83 12.49 2.87
C PRO A 52 6.43 13.98 2.92
N ARG A 53 5.62 14.46 1.97
CA ARG A 53 5.12 15.84 1.93
C ARG A 53 4.12 16.16 3.03
N LEU A 54 3.64 15.15 3.77
CA LEU A 54 2.80 15.35 4.95
C LEU A 54 3.61 15.76 6.19
N HIS A 55 4.95 15.74 6.14
CA HIS A 55 5.85 16.23 7.20
C HIS A 55 5.52 15.70 8.61
N GLY A 56 5.00 14.47 8.71
CA GLY A 56 4.61 13.84 9.98
C GLY A 56 3.27 14.32 10.55
N GLY A 57 2.51 15.14 9.83
CA GLY A 57 1.15 15.58 10.21
C GLY A 57 0.06 14.52 10.00
N ILE A 58 0.41 13.23 10.05
CA ILE A 58 -0.52 12.12 9.86
C ILE A 58 -0.76 11.40 11.19
N ASN A 59 -1.99 10.95 11.41
CA ASN A 59 -2.28 9.97 12.44
C ASN A 59 -1.89 8.57 11.94
N LEU A 60 -0.91 7.95 12.57
CA LEU A 60 -0.42 6.62 12.16
C LEU A 60 -1.48 5.53 12.30
N GLU A 61 -2.41 5.65 13.25
CA GLU A 61 -3.50 4.69 13.43
C GLU A 61 -4.50 4.76 12.26
N GLU A 62 -4.84 5.97 11.81
CA GLU A 62 -5.67 6.17 10.63
C GLU A 62 -4.95 5.72 9.36
N ALA A 63 -3.63 5.99 9.26
CA ALA A 63 -2.81 5.51 8.15
C ALA A 63 -2.77 3.98 8.09
N GLU A 64 -2.61 3.31 9.23
CA GLU A 64 -2.69 1.84 9.34
C GLU A 64 -4.02 1.34 8.82
N ARG A 65 -5.12 1.94 9.25
CA ARG A 65 -6.48 1.56 8.87
C ARG A 65 -6.71 1.71 7.36
N VAL A 66 -6.27 2.83 6.79
CA VAL A 66 -6.29 3.05 5.33
C VAL A 66 -5.47 2.00 4.60
N CYS A 67 -4.25 1.69 5.08
CA CYS A 67 -3.40 0.65 4.50
C CYS A 67 -4.04 -0.73 4.54
N LYS A 68 -4.61 -1.14 5.67
CA LYS A 68 -5.32 -2.43 5.82
C LYS A 68 -6.47 -2.53 4.83
N VAL A 69 -7.35 -1.54 4.79
CA VAL A 69 -8.49 -1.51 3.86
C VAL A 69 -8.02 -1.55 2.41
N ALA A 70 -7.01 -0.76 2.06
CA ALA A 70 -6.46 -0.72 0.72
C ALA A 70 -5.91 -2.08 0.27
N CYS A 71 -5.25 -2.79 1.19
CA CYS A 71 -4.70 -4.13 0.96
C CYS A 71 -5.77 -5.23 0.90
N TRP A 72 -6.86 -5.12 1.65
CA TRP A 72 -8.04 -5.99 1.51
C TRP A 72 -8.75 -5.79 0.16
N CYS A 73 -8.83 -4.56 -0.33
CA CYS A 73 -9.48 -4.24 -1.60
C CYS A 73 -8.77 -4.83 -2.84
N ILE A 74 -7.51 -5.26 -2.71
CA ILE A 74 -6.72 -5.82 -3.80
C ILE A 74 -6.41 -7.31 -3.63
N GLN A 75 -7.11 -8.00 -2.72
CA GLN A 75 -6.99 -9.44 -2.57
C GLN A 75 -7.34 -10.17 -3.87
N ASP A 76 -6.64 -11.26 -4.16
CA ASP A 76 -6.81 -12.01 -5.39
C ASP A 76 -8.24 -12.56 -5.52
N ASN A 77 -8.76 -13.13 -4.42
CA ASN A 77 -10.13 -13.61 -4.33
C ASN A 77 -11.08 -12.43 -4.11
N GLU A 78 -12.01 -12.27 -5.04
CA GLU A 78 -13.03 -11.22 -5.04
C GLU A 78 -14.02 -11.32 -3.86
N LEU A 79 -14.25 -12.51 -3.32
CA LEU A 79 -15.11 -12.71 -2.13
C LEU A 79 -14.46 -12.21 -0.84
N ASP A 80 -13.14 -12.07 -0.81
CA ASP A 80 -12.40 -11.57 0.34
C ASP A 80 -12.33 -10.03 0.33
N ARG A 81 -12.73 -9.38 -0.77
CA ARG A 81 -12.71 -7.92 -0.89
C ARG A 81 -13.92 -7.33 -0.17
N PRO A 82 -13.74 -6.31 0.68
CA PRO A 82 -14.85 -5.67 1.37
C PRO A 82 -15.74 -4.92 0.40
N THR A 83 -17.04 -4.90 0.68
CA THR A 83 -17.98 -4.02 0.00
C THR A 83 -17.64 -2.55 0.27
N MET A 84 -18.08 -1.64 -0.60
CA MET A 84 -17.84 -0.20 -0.38
C MET A 84 -18.46 0.31 0.93
N GLY A 85 -19.56 -0.29 1.41
CA GLY A 85 -20.14 0.04 2.71
C GLY A 85 -19.27 -0.39 3.89
N GLU A 86 -18.60 -1.55 3.80
CA GLU A 86 -17.61 -1.99 4.78
C GLU A 86 -16.36 -1.10 4.73
N VAL A 87 -15.86 -0.77 3.54
CA VAL A 87 -14.75 0.17 3.35
C VAL A 87 -15.00 1.48 4.09
N VAL A 88 -16.17 2.09 3.91
CA VAL A 88 -16.51 3.35 4.59
C VAL A 88 -16.57 3.18 6.11
N ARG A 89 -17.26 2.15 6.61
CA ARG A 89 -17.35 1.89 8.06
C ARG A 89 -15.99 1.71 8.70
N VAL A 90 -15.09 0.98 8.03
CA VAL A 90 -13.73 0.81 8.53
C VAL A 90 -13.00 2.16 8.50
N LEU A 91 -13.01 2.90 7.38
CA LEU A 91 -12.33 4.20 7.31
C LEU A 91 -12.83 5.22 8.36
N GLU A 92 -14.13 5.23 8.66
CA GLU A 92 -14.74 6.05 9.71
C GLU A 92 -14.43 5.58 11.14
N GLY A 93 -13.75 4.43 11.31
CA GLY A 93 -13.42 3.85 12.61
C GLY A 93 -14.61 3.20 13.32
N LEU A 94 -15.67 2.88 12.57
CA LEU A 94 -16.87 2.21 13.08
C LEU A 94 -16.74 0.68 13.07
N GLN A 95 -15.75 0.16 12.37
CA GLN A 95 -15.47 -1.27 12.25
C GLN A 95 -13.97 -1.51 12.21
N GLU A 96 -13.48 -2.43 13.04
CA GLU A 96 -12.09 -2.90 12.97
C GLU A 96 -11.92 -3.93 11.85
N ILE A 97 -10.71 -3.99 11.30
CA ILE A 97 -10.33 -4.97 10.30
C ILE A 97 -8.93 -5.52 10.60
N ASP A 98 -8.77 -6.81 10.42
CA ASP A 98 -7.49 -7.48 10.63
C ASP A 98 -6.50 -7.14 9.52
N VAL A 99 -5.22 -7.41 9.77
CA VAL A 99 -4.17 -7.31 8.74
C VAL A 99 -4.47 -8.35 7.64
N PRO A 100 -4.61 -7.93 6.37
CA PRO A 100 -4.88 -8.85 5.28
C PRO A 100 -3.70 -9.79 5.01
N PRO A 101 -3.95 -11.00 4.45
CA PRO A 101 -2.88 -11.83 3.95
C PRO A 101 -2.16 -11.16 2.77
N ILE A 102 -0.91 -11.55 2.52
CA ILE A 102 -0.17 -11.10 1.35
C ILE A 102 -0.81 -11.73 0.09
N PRO A 103 -1.30 -10.94 -0.88
CA PRO A 103 -1.85 -11.50 -2.13
C PRO A 103 -0.79 -12.32 -2.85
N ARG A 104 -1.18 -13.49 -3.38
CA ARG A 104 -0.25 -14.44 -4.03
C ARG A 104 0.37 -13.82 -5.27
N LEU A 105 -0.39 -13.02 -6.01
CA LEU A 105 0.11 -12.32 -7.18
C LEU A 105 1.19 -11.29 -6.82
N LEU A 106 1.04 -10.61 -5.67
CA LEU A 106 2.05 -9.65 -5.19
C LEU A 106 3.30 -10.37 -4.68
N ALA A 107 3.15 -11.52 -4.01
CA ALA A 107 4.27 -12.34 -3.58
C ALA A 107 5.12 -12.81 -4.77
N ALA A 108 4.49 -13.18 -5.89
CA ALA A 108 5.18 -13.63 -7.09
C ALA A 108 5.94 -12.51 -7.85
N ILE A 109 5.69 -11.24 -7.54
CA ILE A 109 6.40 -10.08 -8.11
C ILE A 109 7.60 -9.68 -7.24
N ALA A 110 7.61 -10.09 -5.97
CA ALA A 110 8.68 -9.78 -5.01
C ALA A 110 9.89 -10.73 -5.11
N GLU A 111 9.74 -11.87 -5.78
CA GLU A 111 10.81 -12.87 -6.06
C GLU A 111 11.51 -12.59 -7.41
#